data_AF-A0A8H3AWC3-F1
#
_entry.id   AF-A0A8H3AWC3-F1
#
_cell.length_a   1.000
_cell.length_b   1.000
_cell.length_c   1.000
_cell.angle_alpha   90.00
_cell.angle_beta   90.00
_cell.angle_gamma   90.00
#
_symmetry.space_group_name_H-M   'P 1'
#
loop_
_entity.id
_entity.type
_entity.pdbx_description
1 polymer ?
#
loop_
_entity_poly.entity_id
_entity_poly.type
_entity_poly.pdbx_seq_one_letter_code
_entity_poly.pdbx_strand_id
1 'polypeptide(L)'
;MVTAHVYWNLDAFQETSKVFNHSLHIASSKYIQGNNYLIPTGKLPSVQGTALDFRKERTIGSQWNGTIGYGGCSDCYGYDTPYIFDAPNAKTPNLSLYSANSGIRMDVTTDQPVVQIYTGNWLALPRKKIHGGPDLQYESFSAVAIEPEGYVDAINNPAWGIDQIYHPGRNFKWATTYKFSVEK
;
A
#
# COMPACT_ATOMS: atom_id res chain seq x y z
N MET A 1 -4.82 -16.61 -1.96
CA MET A 1 -4.31 -15.25 -2.22
C MET A 1 -2.89 -15.19 -1.70
N VAL A 2 -1.97 -14.56 -2.43
CA VAL A 2 -0.57 -14.35 -1.99
C VAL A 2 -0.15 -12.93 -2.32
N THR A 3 0.85 -12.43 -1.59
CA THR A 3 1.46 -11.12 -1.80
C THR A 3 2.90 -11.15 -1.28
N ALA A 4 3.65 -10.07 -1.50
CA ALA A 4 4.96 -9.85 -0.93
C ALA A 4 4.91 -8.68 0.08
N HIS A 5 5.18 -8.97 1.35
CA HIS A 5 5.07 -8.00 2.44
C HIS A 5 6.36 -7.18 2.64
N VAL A 6 6.85 -6.57 1.57
CA VAL A 6 8.10 -5.76 1.60
C VAL A 6 7.79 -4.35 2.08
N TYR A 7 8.53 -3.87 3.08
CA TYR A 7 8.47 -2.50 3.58
C TYR A 7 9.48 -1.61 2.85
N TRP A 8 8.99 -0.53 2.26
CA TRP A 8 9.77 0.41 1.45
C TRP A 8 10.00 1.73 2.18
N ASN A 9 11.25 2.19 2.16
CA ASN A 9 11.66 3.55 2.47
C ASN A 9 12.82 3.87 1.51
N LEU A 10 12.56 4.72 0.51
CA LEU A 10 13.48 5.02 -0.59
C LEU A 10 14.65 5.90 -0.14
N ASP A 11 14.54 6.53 1.03
CA ASP A 11 15.62 7.31 1.63
C ASP A 11 16.54 6.46 2.51
N ALA A 12 16.33 5.14 2.55
CA ALA A 12 17.06 4.22 3.43
C ALA A 12 17.08 4.69 4.89
N PHE A 13 16.00 5.34 5.33
CA PHE A 13 15.86 5.95 6.67
C PHE A 13 16.93 7.01 7.00
N GLN A 14 17.58 7.57 5.97
CA GLN A 14 18.42 8.76 6.06
C GLN A 14 17.53 10.01 6.03
N GLU A 15 17.97 11.09 6.67
CA GLU A 15 17.24 12.35 6.88
C GLU A 15 16.00 12.25 7.79
N THR A 16 15.06 11.35 7.48
CA THR A 16 13.83 11.14 8.25
C THR A 16 13.63 9.67 8.59
N SER A 17 13.19 9.41 9.82
CA SER A 17 12.77 8.07 10.23
C SER A 17 11.43 7.66 9.63
N LYS A 18 10.62 8.60 9.12
CA LYS A 18 9.23 8.39 8.65
C LYS A 18 9.07 8.52 7.14
N VAL A 19 8.12 7.78 6.58
CA VAL A 19 7.80 7.72 5.14
C VAL A 19 6.95 8.89 4.63
N PHE A 20 6.57 9.84 5.48
CA PHE A 20 5.58 10.88 5.17
C PHE A 20 5.91 11.77 3.97
N ASN A 21 7.19 11.99 3.69
CA ASN A 21 7.66 12.82 2.59
C ASN A 21 7.72 12.08 1.25
N HIS A 22 7.51 10.77 1.25
CA HIS A 22 7.43 10.02 -0.01
C HIS A 22 6.12 10.37 -0.72
N SER A 23 6.24 10.66 -2.01
CA SER A 23 5.12 10.84 -2.93
C SER A 23 4.57 9.49 -3.36
N LEU A 24 3.26 9.32 -3.27
CA LEU A 24 2.54 8.12 -3.68
C LEU A 24 1.51 8.49 -4.75
N HIS A 25 1.47 7.68 -5.80
CA HIS A 25 0.42 7.69 -6.81
C HIS A 25 -0.16 6.28 -6.95
N ILE A 26 -1.48 6.17 -7.03
CA ILE A 26 -2.19 4.89 -7.25
C ILE A 26 -3.29 5.12 -8.29
N ALA A 27 -3.28 4.34 -9.37
CA ALA A 27 -4.31 4.34 -10.41
C ALA A 27 -5.57 3.58 -9.95
N SER A 28 -6.23 4.11 -8.91
CA SER A 28 -7.33 3.48 -8.20
C SER A 28 -8.40 4.51 -7.83
N SER A 29 -9.64 4.29 -8.25
CA SER A 29 -10.79 5.12 -7.92
C SER A 29 -11.61 4.60 -6.74
N LYS A 30 -11.37 3.37 -6.29
CA LYS A 30 -12.11 2.73 -5.19
C LYS A 30 -11.17 2.05 -4.20
N TYR A 31 -11.71 1.73 -3.03
CA TYR A 31 -11.02 0.92 -2.03
C TYR A 31 -12.00 -0.05 -1.38
N ILE A 32 -11.49 -1.10 -0.74
CA ILE A 32 -12.28 -2.03 0.07
C ILE A 32 -12.44 -1.42 1.46
N GLN A 33 -13.66 -1.04 1.84
CA GLN A 33 -13.90 -0.40 3.13
C GLN A 33 -13.85 -1.44 4.27
N GLY A 34 -12.85 -1.33 5.14
CA GLY A 34 -12.79 -2.04 6.42
C GLY A 34 -13.66 -1.41 7.51
N ASN A 35 -13.98 -2.18 8.55
CA ASN A 35 -14.52 -1.67 9.80
C ASN A 35 -13.37 -1.33 10.79
N ASN A 36 -13.70 -1.00 12.03
CA ASN A 36 -12.71 -0.63 13.06
C ASN A 36 -11.77 -1.77 13.49
N TYR A 37 -12.00 -2.99 13.00
CA TYR A 37 -11.14 -4.17 13.18
C TYR A 37 -10.44 -4.58 11.87
N LEU A 38 -10.45 -3.70 10.85
CA LEU A 38 -9.90 -3.95 9.51
C LEU A 38 -10.59 -5.07 8.71
N ILE A 39 -11.77 -5.52 9.15
CA ILE A 39 -12.55 -6.51 8.40
C ILE A 39 -13.38 -5.81 7.32
N PRO A 40 -13.30 -6.22 6.03
CA PRO A 40 -14.11 -5.64 4.97
C PRO A 40 -15.62 -5.65 5.28
N THR A 41 -16.27 -4.56 4.94
CA THR A 41 -17.71 -4.33 5.19
C THR A 41 -18.60 -4.73 4.03
N GLY A 42 -18.02 -5.22 2.92
CA GLY A 42 -18.72 -5.44 1.65
C GLY A 42 -18.82 -4.20 0.75
N LYS A 43 -18.52 -2.99 1.27
CA LYS A 43 -18.62 -1.74 0.52
C LYS A 43 -17.32 -1.41 -0.23
N LEU A 44 -17.49 -0.95 -1.47
CA LEU A 44 -16.40 -0.52 -2.36
C LEU A 44 -16.52 0.98 -2.73
N PRO A 45 -16.43 1.91 -1.76
CA PRO A 45 -16.62 3.33 -1.99
C PRO A 45 -15.54 3.96 -2.87
N SER A 46 -15.84 5.14 -3.42
CA SER A 46 -14.87 5.96 -4.15
C SER A 46 -13.82 6.56 -3.20
N VAL A 47 -12.58 6.69 -3.67
CA VAL A 47 -11.53 7.44 -2.96
C VAL A 47 -11.72 8.95 -3.08
N GLN A 48 -12.53 9.43 -4.03
CA GLN A 48 -12.69 10.85 -4.33
C GLN A 48 -13.11 11.66 -3.10
N GLY A 49 -12.37 12.74 -2.82
CA GLY A 49 -12.67 13.63 -1.69
C GLY A 49 -12.29 13.06 -0.33
N THR A 50 -11.60 11.91 -0.28
CA THR A 50 -11.10 11.30 0.95
C THR A 50 -9.58 11.45 1.07
N ALA A 51 -9.04 11.21 2.27
CA ALA A 51 -7.58 11.11 2.46
C ALA A 51 -6.96 9.90 1.76
N LEU A 52 -7.74 9.03 1.14
CA LEU A 52 -7.26 7.90 0.36
C LEU A 52 -7.01 8.26 -1.11
N ASP A 53 -7.38 9.47 -1.58
CA ASP A 53 -7.25 9.83 -2.99
C ASP A 53 -5.78 10.05 -3.39
N PHE A 54 -5.16 9.02 -3.97
CA PHE A 54 -3.81 9.05 -4.56
C PHE A 54 -3.85 8.98 -6.10
N ARG A 55 -5.00 9.24 -6.73
CA ARG A 55 -5.12 9.30 -8.20
C ARG A 55 -4.27 10.41 -8.81
N LYS A 56 -3.97 11.45 -8.02
CA LYS A 56 -2.89 12.39 -8.29
C LYS A 56 -1.78 12.13 -7.30
N GLU A 57 -0.54 12.18 -7.78
CA GLU A 57 0.63 12.02 -6.93
C GLU A 57 0.62 13.08 -5.81
N ARG A 58 0.85 12.64 -4.57
CA ARG A 58 1.03 13.51 -3.41
C ARG A 58 1.78 12.78 -2.30
N THR A 59 2.33 13.52 -1.35
CA THR A 59 3.04 12.92 -0.23
C THR A 59 2.10 12.12 0.67
N ILE A 60 2.58 11.00 1.20
CA ILE A 60 1.82 10.13 2.12
C ILE A 60 1.28 10.92 3.33
N GLY A 61 2.06 11.87 3.84
CA GLY A 61 1.69 12.72 4.97
C GLY A 61 0.74 13.88 4.67
N SER A 62 0.45 14.20 3.40
CA SER A 62 -0.28 15.43 3.03
C SER A 62 -1.71 15.54 3.55
N GLN A 63 -2.38 14.42 3.84
CA GLN A 63 -3.75 14.37 4.35
C GLN A 63 -3.85 13.59 5.67
N TRP A 64 -2.77 13.63 6.48
CA TRP A 64 -2.63 12.75 7.64
C TRP A 64 -3.80 12.80 8.63
N ASN A 65 -4.34 13.99 8.92
CA ASN A 65 -5.51 14.11 9.80
C ASN A 65 -6.77 13.46 9.23
N GLY A 66 -6.91 13.39 7.91
CA GLY A 66 -8.01 12.69 7.25
C GLY A 66 -7.84 11.17 7.23
N THR A 67 -6.71 10.64 7.73
CA THR A 67 -6.46 9.18 7.79
C THR A 67 -7.09 8.50 9.00
N ILE A 68 -7.65 9.27 9.94
CA ILE A 68 -8.31 8.73 11.15
C ILE A 68 -9.39 7.72 10.73
N GLY A 69 -9.31 6.52 11.28
CA GLY A 69 -10.22 5.41 10.99
C GLY A 69 -9.78 4.50 9.84
N TYR A 70 -8.72 4.85 9.10
CA TYR A 70 -8.12 3.97 8.07
C TYR A 70 -6.90 3.18 8.58
N GLY A 71 -6.41 3.46 9.79
CA GLY A 71 -5.22 2.83 10.37
C GLY A 71 -5.48 1.59 11.24
N GLY A 72 -6.72 1.08 11.29
CA GLY A 72 -7.09 -0.14 12.02
C GLY A 72 -7.59 0.05 13.45
N CYS A 73 -7.96 1.28 13.82
CA CYS A 73 -8.85 1.57 14.94
C CYS A 73 -9.55 2.91 14.70
N SER A 74 -10.64 3.19 15.43
CA SER A 74 -11.47 4.38 15.23
C SER A 74 -10.69 5.70 15.26
N ASP A 75 -9.68 5.78 16.13
CA ASP A 75 -8.88 6.99 16.36
C ASP A 75 -7.42 6.84 15.89
N CYS A 76 -7.13 5.80 15.13
CA CYS A 76 -5.79 5.52 14.61
C CYS A 76 -5.54 6.27 13.31
N TYR A 77 -4.35 6.87 13.22
CA TYR A 77 -3.83 7.46 11.98
C TYR A 77 -3.12 6.40 11.13
N GLY A 78 -2.94 6.73 9.86
CA GLY A 78 -2.21 5.93 8.89
C GLY A 78 -3.11 5.22 7.91
N TYR A 79 -2.46 4.55 6.96
CA TYR A 79 -3.12 3.77 5.93
C TYR A 79 -2.93 2.29 6.24
N ASP A 80 -4.02 1.55 6.17
CA ASP A 80 -4.07 0.08 6.17
C ASP A 80 -5.25 -0.35 5.30
N THR A 81 -5.15 0.01 4.01
CA THR A 81 -6.31 0.05 3.11
C THR A 81 -6.03 -0.70 1.80
N PRO A 82 -6.92 -1.62 1.37
CA PRO A 82 -6.83 -2.25 0.07
C PRO A 82 -7.46 -1.34 -1.02
N TYR A 83 -6.65 -0.93 -1.99
CA TYR A 83 -7.06 -0.12 -3.14
C TYR A 83 -7.39 -1.01 -4.34
N ILE A 84 -8.46 -0.70 -5.07
CA ILE A 84 -8.88 -1.45 -6.27
C ILE A 84 -8.42 -0.69 -7.51
N PHE A 85 -7.47 -1.26 -8.25
CA PHE A 85 -6.99 -0.65 -9.49
C PHE A 85 -8.11 -0.48 -10.51
N ASP A 86 -8.15 0.68 -11.17
CA ASP A 86 -9.18 0.99 -12.17
C ASP A 86 -9.03 0.11 -13.42
N ALA A 87 -7.79 -0.17 -13.79
CA ALA A 87 -7.41 -1.04 -14.88
C ALA A 87 -6.00 -1.61 -14.62
N PRO A 88 -5.87 -2.75 -13.91
CA PRO A 88 -4.57 -3.38 -13.69
C PRO A 88 -3.93 -3.69 -15.06
N ASN A 89 -2.68 -3.27 -15.24
CA ASN A 89 -1.99 -3.37 -16.52
C ASN A 89 -0.53 -3.71 -16.29
N ALA A 90 -0.07 -4.81 -16.86
CA ALA A 90 1.34 -5.19 -16.78
C ALA A 90 2.30 -4.26 -17.55
N LYS A 91 1.78 -3.33 -18.38
CA LYS A 91 2.58 -2.47 -19.27
C LYS A 91 2.80 -1.04 -18.77
N THR A 92 1.92 -0.51 -17.91
CA THR A 92 2.02 0.86 -17.36
C THR A 92 1.94 0.79 -15.85
N PRO A 93 2.73 1.59 -15.10
CA PRO A 93 2.69 1.58 -13.65
C PRO A 93 1.26 1.78 -13.12
N ASN A 94 0.83 0.90 -12.23
CA ASN A 94 -0.43 1.02 -11.51
C ASN A 94 -0.26 1.84 -10.22
N LEU A 95 0.97 1.89 -9.72
CA LEU A 95 1.37 2.62 -8.53
C LEU A 95 2.81 3.13 -8.72
N SER A 96 3.10 4.30 -8.17
CA SER A 96 4.47 4.83 -8.07
C SER A 96 4.72 5.35 -6.66
N LEU A 97 5.90 5.05 -6.12
CA LEU A 97 6.45 5.65 -4.90
C LEU A 97 7.70 6.45 -5.28
N TYR A 98 7.79 7.69 -4.84
CA TYR A 98 8.91 8.57 -5.14
C TYR A 98 9.40 9.27 -3.89
N SER A 99 10.71 9.48 -3.78
CA SER A 99 11.28 10.39 -2.80
C SER A 99 12.06 11.49 -3.48
N ALA A 100 11.68 12.74 -3.18
CA ALA A 100 12.41 13.92 -3.62
C ALA A 100 13.79 14.06 -2.94
N ASN A 101 14.01 13.39 -1.80
CA ASN A 101 15.27 13.47 -1.08
C ASN A 101 16.37 12.63 -1.73
N SER A 102 16.06 11.36 -2.02
CA SER A 102 16.98 10.46 -2.73
C SER A 102 16.92 10.57 -4.25
N GLY A 103 15.86 11.19 -4.80
CA GLY A 103 15.55 11.20 -6.23
C GLY A 103 15.10 9.84 -6.77
N ILE A 104 14.94 8.82 -5.91
CA ILE A 104 14.57 7.46 -6.32
C ILE A 104 13.06 7.39 -6.55
N ARG A 105 12.67 6.86 -7.71
CA ARG A 105 11.31 6.44 -8.03
C ARG A 105 11.25 4.92 -8.12
N MET A 106 10.20 4.34 -7.55
CA MET A 106 9.81 2.96 -7.69
C MET A 106 8.44 2.89 -8.36
N ASP A 107 8.40 2.39 -9.59
CA ASP A 107 7.17 2.12 -10.33
C ASP A 107 6.78 0.65 -10.18
N VAL A 108 5.50 0.39 -9.91
CA VAL A 108 4.96 -0.95 -9.70
C VAL A 108 3.95 -1.29 -10.81
N THR A 109 4.22 -2.36 -11.55
CA THR A 109 3.26 -2.99 -12.48
C THR A 109 2.87 -4.36 -11.94
N THR A 110 1.60 -4.72 -12.07
CA THR A 110 1.09 -5.99 -11.53
C THR A 110 -0.08 -6.53 -12.36
N ASP A 111 -0.27 -7.84 -12.33
CA ASP A 111 -1.48 -8.50 -12.84
C ASP A 111 -2.57 -8.68 -11.76
N GLN A 112 -2.31 -8.19 -10.54
CA GLN A 112 -3.25 -8.26 -9.43
C GLN A 112 -4.25 -7.10 -9.44
N PRO A 113 -5.51 -7.33 -9.03
CA PRO A 113 -6.56 -6.31 -9.08
C PRO A 113 -6.51 -5.29 -7.93
N VAL A 114 -5.85 -5.64 -6.82
CA VAL A 114 -5.84 -4.85 -5.59
C VAL A 114 -4.39 -4.60 -5.15
N VAL A 115 -4.17 -3.49 -4.44
CA VAL A 115 -2.94 -3.27 -3.68
C VAL A 115 -3.27 -2.83 -2.27
N GLN A 116 -2.75 -3.56 -1.28
CA GLN A 116 -2.77 -3.13 0.11
C GLN A 116 -1.66 -2.11 0.33
N ILE A 117 -2.03 -0.98 0.94
CA ILE A 117 -1.09 0.05 1.39
C ILE A 117 -1.14 0.10 2.91
N TYR A 118 -0.04 -0.31 3.53
CA TYR A 118 0.12 -0.28 4.98
C TYR A 118 1.31 0.59 5.37
N THR A 119 1.07 1.67 6.11
CA THR A 119 2.14 2.59 6.55
C THR A 119 2.85 2.15 7.83
N GLY A 120 2.90 0.86 8.15
CA GLY A 120 3.72 0.42 9.29
C GLY A 120 3.27 0.98 10.63
N ASN A 121 1.95 1.14 10.84
CA ASN A 121 1.37 1.82 12.01
C ASN A 121 1.85 1.23 13.35
N TRP A 122 2.21 -0.05 13.36
CA TRP A 122 2.58 -0.83 14.56
C TRP A 122 4.05 -1.29 14.55
N LEU A 123 4.89 -0.73 13.68
CA LEU A 123 6.31 -1.07 13.68
C LEU A 123 6.98 -0.64 14.98
N ALA A 124 7.58 -1.59 15.67
CA ALA A 124 8.34 -1.40 16.91
C ALA A 124 9.41 -2.50 17.03
N LEU A 125 10.46 -2.41 16.20
CA LEU A 125 11.52 -3.40 16.18
C LEU A 125 12.90 -2.77 15.89
N PRO A 126 14.01 -3.38 16.35
CA PRO A 126 15.35 -2.92 16.04
C PRO A 126 15.60 -2.86 14.53
N ARG A 127 16.31 -1.83 14.09
CA ARG A 127 16.72 -1.73 12.69
C ARG A 127 17.71 -2.84 12.34
N LYS A 128 17.75 -3.19 11.06
CA LYS A 128 18.85 -3.98 10.50
C LYS A 128 20.16 -3.18 10.62
N LYS A 129 21.30 -3.86 10.75
CA LYS A 129 22.64 -3.24 10.84
C LYS A 129 22.92 -2.25 9.70
N ILE A 130 22.50 -2.59 8.48
CA ILE A 130 22.68 -1.73 7.29
C ILE A 130 21.89 -0.42 7.35
N HIS A 131 20.90 -0.32 8.25
CA HIS A 131 20.09 0.87 8.51
C HIS A 131 20.41 1.50 9.89
N GLY A 132 21.59 1.22 10.44
CA GLY A 132 22.08 1.80 11.71
C GLY A 132 21.60 1.10 12.99
N GLY A 133 21.06 -0.13 12.88
CA GLY A 133 20.74 -0.93 14.06
C GLY A 133 21.96 -1.58 14.75
N PRO A 134 21.79 -2.14 15.95
CA PRO A 134 20.51 -2.40 16.62
C PRO A 134 19.98 -1.23 17.48
N ASP A 135 20.77 -0.18 17.69
CA ASP A 135 20.42 0.91 18.62
C ASP A 135 19.28 1.80 18.11
N LEU A 136 19.10 1.87 16.80
CA LEU A 136 17.96 2.53 16.16
C LEU A 136 16.80 1.55 15.94
N GLN A 137 15.57 2.05 15.94
CA GLN A 137 14.35 1.26 15.69
C GLN A 137 13.63 1.66 14.40
N TYR A 138 12.89 0.72 13.81
CA TYR A 138 11.76 1.05 12.95
C TYR A 138 10.57 1.31 13.86
N GLU A 139 10.19 2.57 13.97
CA GLU A 139 8.99 3.03 14.69
C GLU A 139 7.78 3.11 13.75
N SER A 140 6.60 3.41 14.30
CA SER A 140 5.39 3.67 13.52
C SER A 140 5.67 4.62 12.36
N PHE A 141 5.18 4.25 11.17
CA PHE A 141 5.30 5.06 9.96
C PHE A 141 6.71 5.15 9.37
N SER A 142 7.62 4.25 9.76
CA SER A 142 8.98 4.26 9.23
C SER A 142 9.07 3.88 7.75
N ALA A 143 8.13 3.07 7.27
CA ALA A 143 8.12 2.54 5.91
C ALA A 143 6.68 2.26 5.47
N VAL A 144 6.50 2.04 4.17
CA VAL A 144 5.21 1.63 3.58
C VAL A 144 5.34 0.23 2.98
N ALA A 145 4.45 -0.67 3.37
CA ALA A 145 4.27 -1.93 2.67
C ALA A 145 3.34 -1.72 1.46
N ILE A 146 3.74 -2.29 0.32
CA ILE A 146 3.01 -2.23 -0.94
C ILE A 146 2.83 -3.65 -1.42
N GLU A 147 1.58 -4.11 -1.35
CA GLU A 147 1.22 -5.52 -1.41
C GLU A 147 0.20 -5.76 -2.52
N PRO A 148 0.63 -5.95 -3.78
CA PRO A 148 -0.29 -6.33 -4.87
C PRO A 148 -0.89 -7.71 -4.64
N GLU A 149 -2.22 -7.79 -4.63
CA GLU A 149 -2.96 -8.96 -4.19
C GLU A 149 -4.38 -9.04 -4.78
N GLY A 150 -5.11 -10.09 -4.36
CA GLY A 150 -6.51 -10.24 -4.67
C GLY A 150 -7.42 -9.37 -3.78
N TYR A 151 -8.72 -9.43 -4.01
CA TYR A 151 -9.68 -8.79 -3.11
C TYR A 151 -9.64 -9.44 -1.72
N VAL A 152 -9.28 -8.65 -0.71
CA VAL A 152 -9.33 -9.05 0.69
C VAL A 152 -10.78 -9.41 1.05
N ASP A 153 -10.94 -10.55 1.71
CA ASP A 153 -12.25 -11.05 2.16
C ASP A 153 -13.26 -11.38 1.04
N ALA A 154 -12.81 -11.56 -0.21
CA ALA A 154 -13.71 -11.88 -1.33
C ALA A 154 -14.56 -13.14 -1.11
N ILE A 155 -14.01 -14.15 -0.42
CA ILE A 155 -14.72 -15.41 -0.13
C ILE A 155 -15.97 -15.19 0.75
N ASN A 156 -15.95 -14.16 1.60
CA ASN A 156 -17.07 -13.80 2.47
C ASN A 156 -17.94 -12.67 1.87
N ASN A 157 -17.57 -12.14 0.70
CA ASN A 157 -18.30 -11.09 -0.01
C ASN A 157 -18.67 -11.52 -1.44
N PRO A 158 -19.49 -12.59 -1.60
CA PRO A 158 -19.80 -13.19 -2.90
C PRO A 158 -20.50 -12.21 -3.87
N ALA A 159 -21.14 -11.17 -3.36
CA ALA A 159 -21.79 -10.12 -4.16
C ALA A 159 -20.81 -9.35 -5.08
N TRP A 160 -19.50 -9.40 -4.82
CA TRP A 160 -18.50 -8.80 -5.70
C TRP A 160 -18.26 -9.62 -6.97
N GLY A 161 -18.71 -10.88 -7.03
CA GLY A 161 -18.50 -11.76 -8.19
C GLY A 161 -17.04 -12.18 -8.39
N ILE A 162 -16.20 -12.04 -7.36
CA ILE A 162 -14.77 -12.32 -7.41
C ILE A 162 -14.50 -13.74 -6.92
N ASP A 163 -14.13 -14.62 -7.84
CA ASP A 163 -13.75 -16.00 -7.53
C ASP A 163 -12.23 -16.15 -7.46
N GLN A 164 -11.70 -16.28 -6.24
CA GLN A 164 -10.27 -16.47 -5.94
C GLN A 164 -9.99 -17.85 -5.32
N ILE A 165 -10.86 -18.84 -5.54
CA ILE A 165 -10.68 -20.22 -5.07
C ILE A 165 -9.95 -21.03 -6.15
N TYR A 166 -8.79 -21.57 -5.78
CA TYR A 166 -7.95 -22.38 -6.66
C TYR A 166 -8.06 -23.87 -6.27
N HIS A 167 -8.08 -24.75 -7.27
CA HIS A 167 -8.26 -26.18 -7.12
C HIS A 167 -7.43 -26.92 -8.19
N PRO A 168 -7.25 -28.26 -8.08
CA PRO A 168 -6.64 -29.04 -9.15
C PRO A 168 -7.33 -28.75 -10.49
N GLY A 169 -6.56 -28.32 -11.49
CA GLY A 169 -7.07 -27.89 -12.80
C GLY A 169 -7.20 -26.37 -13.00
N ARG A 170 -7.12 -25.57 -11.93
CA ARG A 170 -7.09 -24.10 -12.01
C ARG A 170 -5.74 -23.57 -11.53
N ASN A 171 -4.88 -23.24 -12.49
CA ASN A 171 -3.54 -22.71 -12.18
C ASN A 171 -3.63 -21.34 -11.51
N PHE A 172 -2.81 -21.15 -10.48
CA PHE A 172 -2.57 -19.84 -9.88
C PHE A 172 -1.43 -19.12 -10.63
N LYS A 173 -1.61 -17.84 -10.94
CA LYS A 173 -0.58 -16.96 -11.48
C LYS A 173 -0.60 -15.64 -10.73
N TRP A 174 0.58 -15.11 -10.49
CA TRP A 174 0.80 -13.84 -9.81
C TRP A 174 2.11 -13.26 -10.32
N ALA A 175 2.08 -12.02 -10.77
CA ALA A 175 3.26 -11.32 -11.27
C ALA A 175 3.21 -9.84 -10.91
N THR A 176 4.27 -9.37 -10.25
CA THR A 176 4.49 -7.97 -9.93
C THR A 176 5.93 -7.60 -10.26
N THR A 177 6.14 -6.44 -10.87
CA THR A 177 7.46 -5.87 -11.13
C THR A 177 7.61 -4.56 -10.36
N TYR A 178 8.73 -4.44 -9.63
CA TYR A 178 9.16 -3.20 -8.99
C TYR A 178 10.34 -2.65 -9.79
N LYS A 179 10.11 -1.57 -10.53
CA LYS A 179 11.13 -0.94 -11.38
C LYS A 179 11.65 0.31 -10.69
N PHE A 180 12.96 0.37 -10.49
CA PHE A 180 13.62 1.53 -9.89
C PHE A 180 14.25 2.42 -10.96
N SER A 181 14.15 3.72 -10.76
CA SER A 181 14.82 4.76 -11.53
C SER A 181 15.23 5.92 -10.63
N VAL A 182 16.03 6.84 -11.17
CA VAL A 182 16.40 8.08 -10.51
C VAL A 182 15.92 9.24 -11.36
N GLU A 183 15.21 10.17 -10.75
CA GLU A 183 14.82 11.45 -11.35
C GLU A 183 15.89 12.49 -10.96
N LYS A 184 16.41 13.22 -11.96
CA LYS A 184 17.39 14.29 -11.76
C LYS A 184 16.71 15.64 -11.70
#